data_AF-A0A7S4T3H9-F1
#
_entry.id   AF-A0A7S4T3H9-F1
#
_cell.length_a   1.000
_cell.length_b   1.000
_cell.length_c   1.000
_cell.angle_alpha   90.00
_cell.angle_beta   90.00
_cell.angle_gamma   90.00
#
_symmetry.space_group_name_H-M   'P 1'
#
loop_
_entity.id
_entity.type
_entity.pdbx_description
1 polymer ?
#
loop_
_entity_poly.entity_id
_entity_poly.type
_entity_poly.pdbx_seq_one_letter_code
_entity_poly.pdbx_strand_id
1 'polypeptide(L)'
;RVQFLPSLGYVLRLGGVWQLPPWWAYLATGDRTLGQGNVAAAKLSGTPSRMENCDLSEVMAVGVECYRGIWIGLGATVFVGLCALFCFVGCYWERLMASVQRRIRRARAGSLDCGEVAMERNAGAEVVPQYLRITSPTHQVACTGEYELVPNERANGRPVWKKRGSARWLYSGDDGRWYIGGTSSKDRRFSCSSGFIYHNQVHRGTLPHRLAGSWEWGGGATWHQDPDISVIAPAPALRRPSGDLGDEFEPGGASTYGKSSVSGGSEQQASARGRGRGTSGMRSGRSPSETSTEDTGLPASSLPDSSDASSSINAHPGHDTFLPPVAARPQNSPWRSPGRLVQILDEPGAETCEGPCEPPPILVVVSPNGQQDCAGEYMLVERVRRNGHPVWRQQNGEHWLYSGTTSRWCVGGQDVRDEDFNRSAGWISQTVTHNGQMPDQVPAPWQRWDSAVGIFVRDENISVVGSLNPALGLSI
;
A
#
# COMPACT_ATOMS: atom_id res chain seq x y z
N ARG A 1 -33.61 -32.63 -8.79
CA ARG A 1 -33.42 -32.69 -7.31
C ARG A 1 -32.50 -33.85 -7.01
N VAL A 2 -31.47 -33.66 -6.18
CA VAL A 2 -30.59 -34.74 -5.72
C VAL A 2 -31.09 -35.13 -4.33
N GLN A 3 -31.47 -36.40 -4.15
CA GLN A 3 -31.83 -36.97 -2.85
C GLN A 3 -30.89 -38.13 -2.56
N PHE A 4 -30.40 -38.18 -1.33
CA PHE A 4 -29.51 -39.23 -0.86
C PHE A 4 -30.33 -40.31 -0.17
N LEU A 5 -30.25 -41.55 -0.67
CA LEU A 5 -30.87 -42.72 -0.05
C LEU A 5 -29.78 -43.61 0.57
N PRO A 6 -29.87 -43.97 1.86
CA PRO A 6 -28.78 -44.62 2.59
C PRO A 6 -28.29 -45.96 2.02
N SER A 7 -29.09 -46.64 1.19
CA SER A 7 -28.76 -47.93 0.58
C SER A 7 -28.45 -47.89 -0.92
N LEU A 8 -28.63 -46.74 -1.59
CA LEU A 8 -28.60 -46.66 -3.06
C LEU A 8 -27.67 -45.57 -3.61
N GLY A 9 -27.05 -44.76 -2.74
CA GLY A 9 -26.23 -43.62 -3.17
C GLY A 9 -27.05 -42.50 -3.79
N TYR A 10 -26.38 -41.58 -4.50
CA TYR A 10 -27.00 -40.39 -5.10
C TYR A 10 -27.76 -40.74 -6.38
N VAL A 11 -29.06 -40.43 -6.43
CA VAL A 11 -29.87 -40.60 -7.63
C VAL A 11 -30.33 -39.24 -8.17
N LEU A 12 -30.09 -39.01 -9.46
CA LEU A 12 -30.43 -37.78 -10.16
C LEU A 12 -31.83 -37.90 -10.80
N ARG A 13 -32.76 -37.06 -10.35
CA ARG A 13 -34.11 -36.96 -10.93
C ARG A 13 -34.17 -35.82 -11.95
N LEU A 14 -34.23 -36.17 -13.23
CA LEU A 14 -34.49 -35.30 -14.38
C LEU A 14 -35.81 -35.73 -15.03
N GLY A 15 -36.77 -34.81 -15.17
CA GLY A 15 -38.00 -35.06 -15.93
C GLY A 15 -38.99 -36.10 -15.38
N GLY A 16 -38.84 -36.54 -14.12
CA GLY A 16 -39.78 -37.48 -13.49
C GLY A 16 -39.47 -38.97 -13.70
N VAL A 17 -38.44 -39.30 -14.48
CA VAL A 17 -37.97 -40.68 -14.69
C VAL A 17 -36.68 -40.91 -13.91
N TRP A 18 -36.61 -42.05 -13.22
CA TRP A 18 -35.40 -42.48 -12.50
C TRP A 18 -34.47 -43.18 -13.49
N GLN A 19 -33.28 -42.61 -13.72
CA GLN A 19 -32.24 -43.30 -14.47
C GLN A 19 -31.16 -43.79 -13.50
N LEU A 20 -30.89 -45.09 -13.54
CA LEU A 20 -29.75 -45.71 -12.85
C LEU A 20 -28.48 -45.56 -13.71
N PRO A 21 -27.29 -45.46 -13.10
CA PRO A 21 -26.04 -45.32 -13.83
C PRO A 21 -25.75 -46.54 -14.76
N PRO A 22 -25.12 -46.34 -15.93
CA PRO A 22 -24.87 -47.40 -16.93
C PRO A 22 -24.03 -48.59 -16.44
N TRP A 23 -23.26 -48.43 -15.36
CA TRP A 23 -22.39 -49.49 -14.84
C TRP A 23 -23.15 -50.58 -14.04
N TRP A 24 -24.42 -50.35 -13.70
CA TRP A 24 -25.25 -51.36 -13.03
C TRP A 24 -25.67 -52.52 -13.95
N ALA A 25 -25.68 -52.31 -15.27
CA ALA A 25 -25.95 -53.37 -16.25
C ALA A 25 -24.84 -54.44 -16.31
N TYR A 26 -23.64 -54.13 -15.80
CA TYR A 26 -22.49 -55.06 -15.82
C TYR A 26 -22.47 -56.04 -14.62
N LEU A 27 -23.24 -55.79 -13.56
CA LEU A 27 -23.30 -56.65 -12.37
C LEU A 27 -24.54 -57.55 -12.33
N ALA A 28 -25.51 -57.35 -13.23
CA ALA A 28 -26.78 -58.09 -13.25
C ALA A 28 -26.78 -59.30 -14.21
N THR A 29 -25.77 -59.49 -15.05
CA THR A 29 -25.63 -60.68 -15.91
C THR A 29 -24.43 -61.52 -15.46
N GLY A 30 -24.54 -62.10 -14.27
CA GLY A 30 -23.71 -63.24 -13.87
C GLY A 30 -24.21 -64.50 -14.57
N ASP A 31 -23.87 -64.67 -15.84
CA ASP A 31 -24.14 -65.91 -16.58
C ASP A 31 -22.98 -66.89 -16.36
N ARG A 32 -23.24 -67.89 -15.52
CA ARG A 32 -22.41 -69.09 -15.34
C ARG A 32 -22.75 -70.09 -16.43
N THR A 33 -22.14 -70.00 -17.61
CA THR A 33 -22.14 -71.13 -18.55
C THR A 33 -20.89 -71.11 -19.43
N LEU A 34 -19.88 -71.90 -19.08
CA LEU A 34 -18.90 -72.44 -20.04
C LEU A 34 -18.27 -73.73 -19.47
N GLY A 35 -18.66 -74.86 -20.06
CA GLY A 35 -17.69 -75.89 -20.43
C GLY A 35 -17.56 -77.19 -19.60
N GLN A 36 -18.63 -77.97 -19.45
CA GLN A 36 -18.47 -79.44 -19.40
C GLN A 36 -18.38 -79.95 -20.84
N GLY A 37 -17.15 -80.16 -21.31
CA GLY A 37 -16.84 -80.80 -22.58
C GLY A 37 -16.78 -82.32 -22.43
N ASN A 38 -17.50 -83.01 -23.33
CA ASN A 38 -17.55 -84.45 -23.47
C ASN A 38 -16.17 -85.10 -23.60
N VAL A 39 -16.00 -86.18 -22.86
CA VAL A 39 -14.91 -87.15 -22.94
C VAL A 39 -15.04 -87.91 -24.26
N ALA A 40 -14.14 -87.64 -25.20
CA ALA A 40 -13.80 -88.57 -26.28
C ALA A 40 -12.52 -89.31 -25.90
N ALA A 41 -12.63 -90.63 -25.83
CA ALA A 41 -11.53 -91.54 -25.58
C ALA A 41 -10.46 -91.43 -26.67
N ALA A 42 -9.26 -91.00 -26.30
CA ALA A 42 -8.05 -91.23 -27.08
C ALA A 42 -6.99 -91.84 -26.15
N LYS A 43 -6.82 -93.13 -26.36
CA LYS A 43 -5.83 -94.02 -25.76
C LYS A 43 -4.46 -93.65 -26.34
N LEU A 44 -3.56 -93.08 -25.55
CA LEU A 44 -2.13 -93.05 -25.84
C LEU A 44 -1.32 -93.14 -24.55
N SER A 45 -0.72 -94.31 -24.39
CA SER A 45 0.35 -94.64 -23.46
C SER A 45 1.61 -93.80 -23.74
N GLY A 46 2.21 -93.20 -22.71
CA GLY A 46 3.53 -92.59 -22.79
C GLY A 46 3.99 -92.03 -21.44
N THR A 47 5.10 -92.56 -20.95
CA THR A 47 5.77 -92.32 -19.66
C THR A 47 6.23 -90.87 -19.41
N PRO A 48 6.50 -90.51 -18.13
CA PRO A 48 6.78 -89.14 -17.72
C PRO A 48 8.27 -88.82 -17.87
N SER A 49 8.58 -87.61 -18.34
CA SER A 49 9.89 -87.01 -18.11
C SER A 49 9.82 -85.49 -18.19
N ARG A 50 10.36 -84.89 -17.12
CA ARG A 50 10.94 -83.54 -17.05
C ARG A 50 9.96 -82.38 -16.78
N MET A 51 9.69 -82.17 -15.49
CA MET A 51 9.38 -80.85 -14.93
C MET A 51 10.67 -80.03 -14.95
N GLU A 52 10.79 -79.09 -15.90
CA GLU A 52 11.75 -77.99 -15.82
C GLU A 52 10.94 -76.68 -15.76
N ASN A 53 11.11 -75.99 -14.64
CA ASN A 53 11.00 -74.54 -14.43
C ASN A 53 9.85 -73.81 -15.15
N CYS A 54 8.68 -73.78 -14.50
CA CYS A 54 7.75 -72.67 -14.70
C CYS A 54 8.37 -71.43 -14.04
N ASP A 55 8.77 -70.49 -14.89
CA ASP A 55 9.37 -69.22 -14.52
C ASP A 55 8.40 -68.40 -13.67
N LEU A 56 8.78 -68.16 -12.41
CA LEU A 56 8.01 -67.39 -11.44
C LEU A 56 7.76 -65.93 -11.91
N SER A 57 8.52 -65.48 -12.92
CA SER A 57 8.42 -64.14 -13.50
C SER A 57 7.09 -63.90 -14.23
N GLU A 58 6.53 -64.89 -14.93
CA GLU A 58 5.27 -64.74 -15.67
C GLU A 58 4.06 -64.66 -14.73
N VAL A 59 4.07 -65.40 -13.62
CA VAL A 59 2.98 -65.36 -12.63
C VAL A 59 2.98 -64.03 -11.86
N MET A 60 4.16 -63.47 -11.59
CA MET A 60 4.29 -62.16 -10.93
C MET A 60 3.90 -61.01 -11.88
N ALA A 61 4.18 -61.11 -13.18
CA ALA A 61 3.83 -60.07 -14.16
C ALA A 61 2.31 -59.87 -14.28
N VAL A 62 1.51 -60.94 -14.25
CA VAL A 62 0.04 -60.87 -14.30
C VAL A 62 -0.53 -60.25 -13.02
N GLY A 63 0.09 -60.50 -11.86
CA GLY A 63 -0.31 -59.90 -10.59
C GLY A 63 -0.11 -58.38 -10.51
N VAL A 64 0.99 -57.88 -11.10
CA VAL A 64 1.34 -56.44 -11.07
C VAL A 64 0.42 -55.60 -11.96
N GLU A 65 0.02 -56.11 -13.12
CA GLU A 65 -0.95 -55.45 -14.02
C GLU A 65 -2.32 -55.29 -13.35
N CYS A 66 -2.77 -56.32 -12.61
CA CYS A 66 -4.05 -56.29 -11.89
C CYS A 66 -4.03 -55.28 -10.73
N TYR A 67 -2.91 -55.19 -9.99
CA TYR A 67 -2.75 -54.22 -8.91
C TYR A 67 -2.71 -52.78 -9.43
N ARG A 68 -2.08 -52.54 -10.59
CA ARG A 68 -2.04 -51.21 -11.24
C ARG A 68 -3.43 -50.68 -11.58
N GLY A 69 -4.31 -51.53 -12.10
CA GLY A 69 -5.70 -51.16 -12.41
C GLY A 69 -6.48 -50.70 -11.18
N ILE A 70 -6.31 -51.39 -10.04
CA ILE A 70 -6.99 -51.06 -8.78
C ILE A 70 -6.51 -49.72 -8.21
N TRP A 71 -5.20 -49.45 -8.22
CA TRP A 71 -4.65 -48.19 -7.72
C TRP A 71 -5.02 -46.99 -8.61
N ILE A 72 -5.09 -47.17 -9.94
CA ILE A 72 -5.53 -46.11 -10.85
C ILE A 72 -7.03 -45.80 -10.62
N GLY A 73 -7.86 -46.83 -10.40
CA GLY A 73 -9.29 -46.63 -10.09
C GLY A 73 -9.51 -45.92 -8.74
N LEU A 74 -8.77 -46.30 -7.70
CA LEU A 74 -8.82 -45.64 -6.39
C LEU A 74 -8.29 -44.20 -6.46
N GLY A 75 -7.19 -43.97 -7.19
CA GLY A 75 -6.66 -42.62 -7.40
C GLY A 75 -7.65 -41.70 -8.12
N ALA A 76 -8.29 -42.19 -9.18
CA ALA A 76 -9.28 -41.43 -9.94
C ALA A 76 -10.53 -41.08 -9.10
N THR A 77 -11.03 -42.02 -8.30
CA THR A 77 -12.21 -41.78 -7.45
C THR A 77 -11.91 -40.78 -6.32
N VAL A 78 -10.73 -40.87 -5.68
CA VAL A 78 -10.29 -39.89 -4.68
C VAL A 78 -10.10 -38.51 -5.31
N PHE A 79 -9.49 -38.43 -6.49
CA PHE A 79 -9.29 -37.17 -7.20
C PHE A 79 -10.62 -36.49 -7.56
N VAL A 80 -11.58 -37.24 -8.10
CA VAL A 80 -12.93 -36.72 -8.41
C VAL A 80 -13.64 -36.26 -7.14
N GLY A 81 -13.50 -37.00 -6.03
CA GLY A 81 -14.07 -36.62 -4.73
C GLY A 81 -13.48 -35.31 -4.18
N LEU A 82 -12.16 -35.13 -4.26
CA LEU A 82 -11.49 -33.90 -3.84
C LEU A 82 -11.87 -32.71 -4.73
N CYS A 83 -11.90 -32.88 -6.05
CA CYS A 83 -12.36 -31.84 -6.97
C CYS A 83 -13.80 -31.40 -6.66
N ALA A 84 -14.70 -32.36 -6.39
CA ALA A 84 -16.08 -32.05 -6.01
C ALA A 84 -16.15 -31.28 -4.67
N LEU A 85 -15.32 -31.66 -3.69
CA LEU A 85 -15.23 -30.96 -2.40
C LEU A 85 -14.73 -29.51 -2.58
N PHE A 86 -13.67 -29.28 -3.35
CA PHE A 86 -13.16 -27.94 -3.63
C PHE A 86 -14.19 -27.07 -4.35
N CYS A 87 -14.91 -27.62 -5.34
CA CYS A 87 -16.02 -26.93 -6.00
C CYS A 87 -17.14 -26.59 -5.01
N PHE A 88 -17.46 -27.47 -4.07
CA PHE A 88 -18.50 -27.24 -3.08
C PHE A 88 -18.09 -26.16 -2.06
N VAL A 89 -16.85 -26.20 -1.58
CA VAL A 89 -16.29 -25.18 -0.67
C VAL A 89 -16.19 -23.83 -1.37
N GLY A 90 -15.74 -23.78 -2.63
CA GLY A 90 -15.71 -22.55 -3.42
C GLY A 90 -17.10 -21.95 -3.64
N CYS A 91 -18.07 -22.76 -4.06
CA CYS A 91 -19.46 -22.32 -4.21
C CYS A 91 -20.09 -21.86 -2.89
N TYR A 92 -19.77 -22.54 -1.78
CA TYR A 92 -20.25 -22.15 -0.45
C TYR A 92 -19.64 -20.82 -0.01
N TRP A 93 -18.34 -20.62 -0.24
CA TRP A 93 -17.62 -19.39 0.08
C TRP A 93 -18.16 -18.19 -0.72
N GLU A 94 -18.37 -18.34 -2.03
CA GLU A 94 -19.03 -17.35 -2.89
C GLU A 94 -20.40 -16.93 -2.35
N ARG A 95 -21.25 -17.90 -1.96
CA ARG A 95 -22.58 -17.63 -1.39
C ARG A 95 -22.52 -16.99 -0.01
N LEU A 96 -21.56 -17.39 0.82
CA LEU A 96 -21.32 -16.81 2.14
C LEU A 96 -20.88 -15.35 1.99
N MET A 97 -19.91 -15.07 1.11
CA MET A 97 -19.42 -13.72 0.85
C MET A 97 -20.51 -12.83 0.22
N ALA A 98 -21.32 -13.35 -0.71
CA ALA A 98 -22.48 -12.63 -1.24
C ALA A 98 -23.55 -12.36 -0.17
N SER A 99 -23.70 -13.23 0.84
CA SER A 99 -24.60 -13.01 1.98
C SER A 99 -24.06 -11.92 2.92
N VAL A 100 -22.76 -11.98 3.24
CA VAL A 100 -22.06 -10.97 4.06
C VAL A 100 -22.12 -9.59 3.38
N GLN A 101 -21.82 -9.51 2.10
CA GLN A 101 -21.92 -8.25 1.34
C GLN A 101 -23.36 -7.72 1.29
N ARG A 102 -24.38 -8.59 1.17
CA ARG A 102 -25.79 -8.17 1.26
C ARG A 102 -26.16 -7.63 2.65
N ARG A 103 -25.63 -8.22 3.73
CA ARG A 103 -25.83 -7.69 5.10
C ARG A 103 -25.15 -6.33 5.29
N ILE A 104 -23.93 -6.16 4.79
CA ILE A 104 -23.21 -4.87 4.81
C ILE A 104 -23.97 -3.82 3.99
N ARG A 105 -24.48 -4.17 2.80
CA ARG A 105 -25.29 -3.25 1.98
C ARG A 105 -26.62 -2.91 2.65
N ARG A 106 -27.30 -3.85 3.32
CA ARG A 106 -28.53 -3.55 4.09
C ARG A 106 -28.25 -2.68 5.32
N ALA A 107 -27.13 -2.89 6.00
CA ALA A 107 -26.70 -2.01 7.10
C ALA A 107 -26.40 -0.59 6.59
N ARG A 108 -25.88 -0.44 5.37
CA ARG A 108 -25.67 0.86 4.71
C ARG A 108 -26.97 1.49 4.19
N ALA A 109 -27.87 0.70 3.61
CA ALA A 109 -29.13 1.18 3.04
C ALA A 109 -30.18 1.53 4.13
N GLY A 110 -30.22 0.77 5.23
CA GLY A 110 -31.04 1.09 6.40
C GLY A 110 -30.56 2.31 7.20
N SER A 111 -29.41 2.90 6.84
CA SER A 111 -28.88 4.14 7.41
C SER A 111 -29.20 5.38 6.56
N LEU A 112 -29.83 5.23 5.40
CA LEU A 112 -30.16 6.33 4.48
C LEU A 112 -31.65 6.67 4.43
N ASP A 113 -32.48 5.99 5.24
CA ASP A 113 -33.91 6.30 5.37
C ASP A 113 -34.25 6.67 6.83
N CYS A 114 -33.45 7.59 7.39
CA CYS A 114 -34.00 8.48 8.41
C CYS A 114 -34.66 9.61 7.64
N GLY A 115 -35.97 9.43 7.42
CA GLY A 115 -36.85 10.49 7.01
C GLY A 115 -36.53 11.77 7.78
N GLU A 116 -36.47 12.82 6.99
CA GLU A 116 -36.58 14.23 7.30
C GLU A 116 -37.82 14.51 8.16
N VAL A 117 -37.80 14.02 9.39
CA VAL A 117 -38.62 14.54 10.47
C VAL A 117 -37.76 15.59 11.13
N ALA A 118 -38.01 16.83 10.75
CA ALA A 118 -37.52 18.03 11.41
C ALA A 118 -37.90 17.97 12.90
N MET A 119 -37.09 17.29 13.71
CA MET A 119 -36.95 17.65 15.11
C MET A 119 -36.00 18.83 15.17
N GLU A 120 -36.60 20.01 14.94
CA GLU A 120 -36.25 21.23 15.63
C GLU A 120 -36.22 20.95 17.14
N ARG A 121 -35.10 20.43 17.61
CA ARG A 121 -34.60 20.77 18.94
C ARG A 121 -33.31 21.51 18.72
N ASN A 122 -33.36 22.76 19.15
CA ASN A 122 -32.31 23.77 19.26
C ASN A 122 -31.15 23.26 20.14
N ALA A 123 -30.56 22.11 19.79
CA ALA A 123 -29.33 21.59 20.36
C ALA A 123 -28.22 22.40 19.69
N GLY A 124 -27.73 23.41 20.40
CA GLY A 124 -26.77 24.40 19.90
C GLY A 124 -25.77 23.76 18.95
N ALA A 125 -25.94 24.06 17.66
CA ALA A 125 -25.16 23.46 16.58
C ALA A 125 -23.69 23.60 16.96
N GLU A 126 -23.05 22.46 17.21
CA GLU A 126 -21.70 22.43 17.73
C GLU A 126 -20.78 23.19 16.76
N VAL A 127 -20.24 24.32 17.21
CA VAL A 127 -19.41 25.18 16.38
C VAL A 127 -18.13 24.42 16.04
N VAL A 128 -18.00 24.03 14.77
CA VAL A 128 -16.80 23.37 14.27
C VAL A 128 -15.67 24.40 14.26
N PRO A 129 -14.56 24.18 14.98
CA PRO A 129 -13.47 25.15 15.04
C PRO A 129 -12.78 25.23 13.68
N GLN A 130 -12.54 26.46 13.22
CA GLN A 130 -11.82 26.72 11.95
C GLN A 130 -10.36 26.27 12.02
N TYR A 131 -9.77 26.28 13.21
CA TYR A 131 -8.39 25.91 13.45
C TYR A 131 -8.30 24.92 14.60
N LEU A 132 -7.35 24.00 14.50
CA LEU A 132 -6.92 23.13 15.58
C LEU A 132 -5.40 23.23 15.72
N ARG A 133 -4.90 23.20 16.95
CA ARG A 133 -3.48 23.03 17.25
C ARG A 133 -3.26 21.63 17.77
N ILE A 134 -2.38 20.89 17.09
CA ILE A 134 -2.02 19.53 17.48
C ILE A 134 -0.59 19.55 18.00
N THR A 135 -0.37 18.90 19.13
CA THR A 135 0.96 18.70 19.73
C THR A 135 1.23 17.22 19.84
N SER A 136 2.41 16.78 19.41
CA SER A 136 2.93 15.42 19.49
C SER A 136 4.42 15.52 19.86
N PRO A 137 4.74 15.68 21.15
CA PRO A 137 6.07 16.14 21.57
C PRO A 137 7.12 15.03 21.57
N THR A 138 6.73 13.78 21.79
CA THR A 138 7.68 12.66 21.91
C THR A 138 7.94 11.98 20.57
N HIS A 139 6.87 11.51 19.91
CA HIS A 139 6.90 10.77 18.66
C HIS A 139 6.03 11.46 17.63
N GLN A 140 6.22 11.11 16.35
CA GLN A 140 5.45 11.69 15.24
C GLN A 140 5.44 13.22 15.23
N VAL A 141 6.55 13.86 15.63
CA VAL A 141 6.69 15.33 15.75
C VAL A 141 6.31 16.07 14.46
N ALA A 142 6.45 15.43 13.30
CA ALA A 142 5.98 15.95 12.01
C ALA A 142 4.46 16.25 11.96
N CYS A 143 3.66 15.61 12.82
CA CYS A 143 2.23 15.85 13.00
C CYS A 143 1.93 17.07 13.89
N THR A 144 2.91 17.60 14.62
CA THR A 144 2.74 18.80 15.45
C THR A 144 2.59 20.05 14.58
N GLY A 145 1.56 20.86 14.85
CA GLY A 145 1.36 22.15 14.20
C GLY A 145 -0.10 22.60 14.13
N GLU A 146 -0.36 23.59 13.28
CA GLU A 146 -1.69 24.16 13.06
C GLU A 146 -2.40 23.48 11.90
N TYR A 147 -3.66 23.11 12.14
CA TYR A 147 -4.55 22.44 11.21
C TYR A 147 -5.72 23.36 10.90
N GLU A 148 -5.99 23.56 9.62
CA GLU A 148 -7.03 24.44 9.12
C GLU A 148 -8.18 23.60 8.55
N LEU A 149 -9.41 23.95 8.92
CA LEU A 149 -10.62 23.28 8.44
C LEU A 149 -10.67 23.39 6.92
N VAL A 150 -10.82 22.26 6.24
CA VAL A 150 -10.94 22.22 4.78
C VAL A 150 -12.40 22.47 4.41
N PRO A 151 -12.74 23.60 3.76
CA PRO A 151 -14.13 23.93 3.46
C PRO A 151 -14.78 22.87 2.59
N ASN A 152 -16.02 22.50 2.92
CA ASN A 152 -16.84 21.52 2.19
C ASN A 152 -16.29 20.09 2.12
N GLU A 153 -15.18 19.79 2.81
CA GLU A 153 -14.59 18.47 2.80
C GLU A 153 -14.99 17.69 4.06
N ARG A 154 -15.49 16.46 3.85
CA ARG A 154 -15.91 15.57 4.93
C ARG A 154 -15.30 14.18 4.77
N ALA A 155 -14.88 13.61 5.89
CA ALA A 155 -14.45 12.22 6.01
C ALA A 155 -15.47 11.49 6.89
N ASN A 156 -16.14 10.48 6.35
CA ASN A 156 -17.15 9.69 7.07
C ASN A 156 -18.22 10.59 7.74
N GLY A 157 -18.67 11.62 7.01
CA GLY A 157 -19.67 12.59 7.47
C GLY A 157 -19.15 13.67 8.43
N ARG A 158 -17.87 13.62 8.82
CA ARG A 158 -17.25 14.54 9.78
C ARG A 158 -16.30 15.54 9.13
N PRO A 159 -16.08 16.73 9.73
CA PRO A 159 -15.14 17.72 9.22
C PRO A 159 -13.71 17.18 9.10
N VAL A 160 -12.96 17.72 8.14
CA VAL A 160 -11.55 17.40 7.90
C VAL A 160 -10.71 18.66 8.11
N TRP A 161 -9.59 18.54 8.81
CA TRP A 161 -8.61 19.62 8.93
C TRP A 161 -7.29 19.23 8.27
N LYS A 162 -6.66 20.15 7.55
CA LYS A 162 -5.35 19.96 6.90
C LYS A 162 -4.28 20.77 7.62
N LYS A 163 -3.14 20.14 7.91
CA LYS A 163 -1.99 20.80 8.51
C LYS A 163 -1.39 21.86 7.57
N ARG A 164 -1.10 23.05 8.08
CA ARG A 164 -0.44 24.12 7.32
C ARG A 164 0.96 23.67 6.88
N GLY A 165 1.29 23.92 5.62
CA GLY A 165 2.62 23.62 5.05
C GLY A 165 2.96 22.13 4.93
N SER A 166 2.02 21.20 5.09
CA SER A 166 2.31 19.76 4.93
C SER A 166 1.12 18.95 4.41
N ALA A 167 1.40 17.74 3.91
CA ALA A 167 0.40 16.78 3.48
C ALA A 167 -0.04 15.88 4.65
N ARG A 168 -0.62 16.49 5.69
CA ARG A 168 -1.21 15.81 6.85
C ARG A 168 -2.65 16.26 7.05
N TRP A 169 -3.53 15.33 7.37
CA TRP A 169 -4.96 15.58 7.58
C TRP A 169 -5.42 14.93 8.88
N LEU A 170 -6.21 15.65 9.67
CA LEU A 170 -7.00 15.12 10.77
C LEU A 170 -8.40 14.80 10.24
N TYR A 171 -8.83 13.55 10.36
CA TYR A 171 -10.07 13.05 9.76
C TYR A 171 -10.68 11.90 10.58
N SER A 172 -11.97 11.62 10.36
CA SER A 172 -12.68 10.50 10.98
C SER A 172 -12.51 9.24 10.11
N GLY A 173 -12.04 8.13 10.68
CA GLY A 173 -11.90 6.82 10.02
C GLY A 173 -13.22 6.08 9.88
N ASP A 174 -13.23 4.98 9.12
CA ASP A 174 -14.43 4.15 8.91
C ASP A 174 -14.83 3.31 10.13
N ASP A 175 -13.94 3.18 11.12
CA ASP A 175 -14.21 2.64 12.44
C ASP A 175 -14.81 3.67 13.43
N GLY A 176 -14.99 4.93 12.98
CA GLY A 176 -15.52 6.02 13.80
C GLY A 176 -14.54 6.55 14.83
N ARG A 177 -13.22 6.42 14.63
CA ARG A 177 -12.17 7.09 15.42
C ARG A 177 -11.56 8.26 14.66
N TRP A 178 -10.82 9.13 15.35
CA TRP A 178 -10.09 10.22 14.69
C TRP A 178 -8.67 9.78 14.36
N TYR A 179 -8.18 10.15 13.18
CA TYR A 179 -6.86 9.82 12.66
C TYR A 179 -6.15 11.06 12.13
N ILE A 180 -4.83 11.10 12.32
CA ILE A 180 -3.92 11.98 11.57
C ILE A 180 -3.23 11.14 10.52
N GLY A 181 -3.61 11.31 9.26
CA GLY A 181 -3.07 10.58 8.11
C GLY A 181 -2.31 11.48 7.14
N GLY A 182 -1.78 10.84 6.10
CA GLY A 182 -1.04 11.50 5.02
C GLY A 182 -1.78 11.42 3.68
N THR A 183 -1.03 11.57 2.60
CA THR A 183 -1.56 11.55 1.23
C THR A 183 -2.31 10.26 0.92
N SER A 184 -1.83 9.10 1.40
CA SER A 184 -2.54 7.82 1.22
C SER A 184 -3.94 7.77 1.83
N SER A 185 -4.20 8.49 2.93
CA SER A 185 -5.56 8.63 3.49
C SER A 185 -6.41 9.55 2.62
N LYS A 186 -5.84 10.65 2.12
CA LYS A 186 -6.51 11.60 1.22
C LYS A 186 -6.88 10.97 -0.13
N ASP A 187 -5.97 10.20 -0.72
CA ASP A 187 -6.17 9.50 -2.01
C ASP A 187 -7.31 8.48 -1.91
N ARG A 188 -7.43 7.83 -0.76
CA ARG A 188 -8.56 6.93 -0.42
C ARG A 188 -9.82 7.67 0.02
N ARG A 189 -9.89 9.00 -0.17
CA ARG A 189 -11.00 9.86 0.27
C ARG A 189 -11.37 9.65 1.73
N PHE A 190 -10.37 9.38 2.57
CA PHE A 190 -10.50 9.08 3.99
C PHE A 190 -11.35 7.85 4.34
N SER A 191 -11.61 6.96 3.38
CA SER A 191 -12.28 5.67 3.59
C SER A 191 -11.29 4.63 4.12
N CYS A 192 -10.64 4.91 5.26
CA CYS A 192 -9.68 4.02 5.90
C CYS A 192 -9.45 4.33 7.39
N SER A 193 -9.15 3.30 8.17
CA SER A 193 -8.76 3.36 9.59
C SER A 193 -7.25 3.24 9.76
N SER A 194 -6.48 4.10 9.09
CA SER A 194 -5.01 4.06 9.13
C SER A 194 -4.42 5.46 9.19
N GLY A 195 -3.45 5.71 10.07
CA GLY A 195 -2.78 7.00 10.17
C GLY A 195 -1.44 6.88 10.87
N PHE A 196 -0.82 8.02 11.15
CA PHE A 196 0.38 8.12 11.98
C PHE A 196 0.02 8.22 13.45
N ILE A 197 -1.11 8.86 13.75
CA ILE A 197 -1.68 9.05 15.08
C ILE A 197 -3.17 8.76 14.98
N TYR A 198 -3.77 8.16 16.00
CA TYR A 198 -5.23 8.03 16.12
C TYR A 198 -5.69 8.19 17.57
N HIS A 199 -6.97 8.50 17.75
CA HIS A 199 -7.59 8.55 19.07
C HIS A 199 -8.19 7.19 19.42
N ASN A 200 -7.87 6.63 20.59
CA ASN A 200 -8.27 5.26 20.93
C ASN A 200 -9.77 5.05 21.16
N GLN A 201 -10.53 6.13 21.35
CA GLN A 201 -11.99 6.09 21.52
C GLN A 201 -12.76 6.39 20.22
N VAL A 202 -13.86 5.66 20.00
CA VAL A 202 -14.85 5.94 18.96
C VAL A 202 -15.57 7.24 19.28
N HIS A 203 -15.56 8.18 18.34
CA HIS A 203 -15.92 9.56 18.64
C HIS A 203 -17.42 9.82 18.76
N ARG A 204 -18.30 8.97 18.21
CA ARG A 204 -19.78 9.10 18.27
C ARG A 204 -20.31 10.49 17.90
N GLY A 205 -19.57 11.18 17.04
CA GLY A 205 -19.84 12.54 16.59
C GLY A 205 -19.16 13.68 17.36
N THR A 206 -18.55 13.41 18.51
CA THR A 206 -17.73 14.37 19.24
C THR A 206 -16.51 14.81 18.42
N LEU A 207 -16.24 16.11 18.42
CA LEU A 207 -15.10 16.72 17.74
C LEU A 207 -13.77 16.33 18.43
N PRO A 208 -12.65 16.26 17.69
CA PRO A 208 -11.41 15.67 18.18
C PRO A 208 -10.81 16.40 19.40
N HIS A 209 -11.01 17.70 19.52
CA HIS A 209 -10.53 18.52 20.64
C HIS A 209 -11.37 18.40 21.92
N ARG A 210 -12.50 17.68 21.87
CA ARG A 210 -13.40 17.44 23.02
C ARG A 210 -13.41 16.00 23.49
N LEU A 211 -12.72 15.11 22.78
CA LEU A 211 -12.64 13.73 23.20
C LEU A 211 -11.74 13.62 24.42
N ALA A 212 -12.21 12.86 25.39
CA ALA A 212 -11.41 12.41 26.52
C ALA A 212 -10.68 11.12 26.15
N GLY A 213 -9.57 10.84 26.82
CA GLY A 213 -8.74 9.67 26.57
C GLY A 213 -7.40 10.02 25.97
N SER A 214 -6.66 8.99 25.59
CA SER A 214 -5.30 9.12 25.07
C SER A 214 -5.29 8.94 23.56
N TRP A 215 -4.45 9.73 22.90
CA TRP A 215 -4.07 9.46 21.53
C TRP A 215 -2.97 8.40 21.50
N GLU A 216 -2.87 7.70 20.39
CA GLU A 216 -1.86 6.68 20.15
C GLU A 216 -1.13 6.99 18.84
N TRP A 217 0.16 6.69 18.78
CA TRP A 217 0.96 6.85 17.57
C TRP A 217 1.45 5.49 17.05
N GLY A 218 1.62 5.40 15.73
CA GLY A 218 2.05 4.19 15.05
C GLY A 218 3.57 4.10 14.94
N GLY A 219 4.15 3.03 15.48
CA GLY A 219 5.57 2.67 15.37
C GLY A 219 5.87 1.67 14.26
N GLY A 220 5.01 1.61 13.23
CA GLY A 220 5.05 0.59 12.18
C GLY A 220 4.07 -0.55 12.47
N ALA A 221 4.49 -1.54 13.28
CA ALA A 221 3.67 -2.72 13.58
C ALA A 221 2.76 -2.57 14.82
N THR A 222 3.09 -1.65 15.73
CA THR A 222 2.40 -1.48 17.01
C THR A 222 1.94 -0.04 17.24
N TRP A 223 0.87 0.09 18.01
CA TRP A 223 0.35 1.38 18.48
C TRP A 223 0.77 1.62 19.92
N HIS A 224 1.20 2.84 20.21
CA HIS A 224 1.71 3.24 21.52
C HIS A 224 0.87 4.40 22.06
N GLN A 225 0.35 4.24 23.27
CA GLN A 225 -0.33 5.34 23.96
C GLN A 225 0.65 6.44 24.29
N ASP A 226 0.25 7.67 23.96
CA ASP A 226 1.00 8.86 24.30
C ASP A 226 0.04 9.91 24.88
N PRO A 227 0.02 10.08 26.21
CA PRO A 227 -0.85 11.03 26.87
C PRO A 227 -0.46 12.50 26.60
N ASP A 228 0.74 12.75 26.07
CA ASP A 228 1.22 14.11 25.78
C ASP A 228 0.75 14.60 24.40
N ILE A 229 0.21 13.69 23.56
CA ILE A 229 -0.45 14.08 22.32
C ILE A 229 -1.78 14.76 22.65
N SER A 230 -1.96 15.99 22.15
CA SER A 230 -3.15 16.79 22.41
C SER A 230 -3.66 17.51 21.17
N VAL A 231 -4.97 17.66 21.09
CA VAL A 231 -5.66 18.42 20.04
C VAL A 231 -6.47 19.51 20.73
N ILE A 232 -6.10 20.77 20.49
CA ILE A 232 -6.70 21.93 21.15
C ILE A 232 -7.37 22.80 20.09
N ALA A 233 -8.62 23.21 20.33
CA ALA A 233 -9.24 24.28 19.58
C ALA A 233 -8.84 25.61 20.22
N PRO A 234 -7.99 26.44 19.58
CA PRO A 234 -7.70 27.77 20.11
C PRO A 234 -9.01 28.55 20.24
N ALA A 235 -9.15 29.31 21.33
CA ALA A 235 -10.28 30.20 21.50
C ALA A 235 -10.39 31.08 20.26
N PRO A 236 -11.60 31.28 19.69
CA PRO A 236 -11.77 32.20 18.58
C PRO A 236 -11.19 33.52 19.06
N ALA A 237 -10.11 33.98 18.42
CA ALA A 237 -9.54 35.26 18.72
C ALA A 237 -10.69 36.25 18.58
N LEU A 238 -11.14 36.82 19.71
CA LEU A 238 -12.11 37.89 19.71
C LEU A 238 -11.49 38.94 18.80
N ARG A 239 -11.96 39.01 17.55
CA ARG A 239 -11.55 40.08 16.65
C ARG A 239 -11.97 41.32 17.42
N ARG A 240 -11.00 42.02 18.00
CA ARG A 240 -11.26 43.37 18.52
C ARG A 240 -11.95 44.06 17.35
N PRO A 241 -13.18 44.57 17.52
CA PRO A 241 -13.83 45.33 16.47
C PRO A 241 -12.77 46.32 16.00
N SER A 242 -12.33 46.17 14.75
CA SER A 242 -11.42 47.12 14.15
C SER A 242 -12.18 48.43 14.24
N GLY A 243 -11.79 49.27 15.19
CA GLY A 243 -12.42 50.54 15.48
C GLY A 243 -12.30 51.40 14.25
N ASP A 244 -13.30 51.30 13.41
CA ASP A 244 -13.70 52.30 12.44
C ASP A 244 -14.19 53.50 13.26
N LEU A 245 -13.24 54.25 13.80
CA LEU A 245 -13.42 55.62 14.27
C LEU A 245 -12.80 56.53 13.22
N GLY A 246 -13.43 56.56 12.05
CA GLY A 246 -13.42 57.72 11.19
C GLY A 246 -14.61 58.59 11.56
N ASP A 247 -14.40 59.54 12.47
CA ASP A 247 -15.21 60.76 12.59
C ASP A 247 -14.27 61.91 13.00
N GLU A 248 -13.65 62.46 11.97
CA GLU A 248 -13.58 63.89 11.66
C GLU A 248 -14.06 64.86 12.76
N PHE A 249 -13.11 65.53 13.42
CA PHE A 249 -13.31 66.90 13.90
C PHE A 249 -12.00 67.69 13.78
N GLU A 250 -11.84 68.35 12.63
CA GLU A 250 -11.04 69.56 12.50
C GLU A 250 -11.58 70.62 13.46
N PRO A 251 -10.70 71.30 14.21
CA PRO A 251 -10.63 72.73 13.95
C PRO A 251 -9.18 73.22 13.91
N GLY A 252 -8.91 74.06 12.92
CA GLY A 252 -7.63 74.70 12.74
C GLY A 252 -7.29 75.70 13.85
N GLY A 253 -6.02 76.13 13.85
CA GLY A 253 -5.60 77.27 14.63
C GLY A 253 -4.15 77.23 15.10
N ALA A 254 -3.28 77.76 14.24
CA ALA A 254 -2.20 78.69 14.60
C ALA A 254 -1.10 78.27 15.63
N SER A 255 0.12 78.26 15.08
CA SER A 255 1.24 79.09 15.55
C SER A 255 2.23 78.54 16.60
N THR A 256 3.50 78.57 16.15
CA THR A 256 4.72 79.06 16.84
C THR A 256 5.55 78.19 17.80
N TYR A 257 6.87 78.24 17.50
CA TYR A 257 8.05 78.34 18.38
C TYR A 257 8.80 77.09 18.91
N GLY A 258 10.14 77.13 18.70
CA GLY A 258 11.22 76.48 19.48
C GLY A 258 11.57 75.05 19.06
N LYS A 259 12.73 74.68 18.48
CA LYS A 259 14.15 74.96 18.76
C LYS A 259 14.58 74.61 20.19
N SER A 260 15.23 73.45 20.37
CA SER A 260 16.27 73.04 21.36
C SER A 260 16.45 71.51 21.25
N SER A 261 17.51 70.87 20.74
CA SER A 261 18.91 70.73 21.20
C SER A 261 19.10 70.24 22.65
N VAL A 262 19.27 68.93 22.86
CA VAL A 262 20.00 68.23 23.95
C VAL A 262 20.25 66.80 23.43
N SER A 263 21.42 66.33 22.97
CA SER A 263 22.71 66.03 23.61
C SER A 263 22.69 64.99 24.75
N GLY A 264 23.31 63.83 24.50
CA GLY A 264 24.11 63.12 25.50
C GLY A 264 23.52 61.82 26.06
N GLY A 265 24.33 60.75 26.01
CA GLY A 265 24.10 59.54 26.81
C GLY A 265 24.66 58.24 26.22
N SER A 266 25.96 58.20 25.90
CA SER A 266 26.68 56.94 25.68
C SER A 266 26.94 56.25 27.03
N GLU A 267 26.36 55.06 27.26
CA GLU A 267 26.61 54.26 28.45
C GLU A 267 27.50 53.07 28.12
N GLN A 268 28.67 53.06 28.74
CA GLN A 268 29.76 52.12 28.56
C GLN A 268 29.44 50.75 29.18
N GLN A 269 29.71 49.69 28.41
CA GLN A 269 29.83 48.33 28.92
C GLN A 269 31.05 48.21 29.83
N ALA A 270 30.81 47.93 31.12
CA ALA A 270 31.84 47.49 32.05
C ALA A 270 31.89 45.96 32.11
N SER A 271 33.02 45.43 31.66
CA SER A 271 33.50 44.07 31.81
C SER A 271 33.85 43.77 33.28
N ALA A 272 33.36 42.65 33.81
CA ALA A 272 33.84 42.07 35.06
C ALA A 272 34.12 40.57 34.91
N ARG A 273 35.41 40.25 35.12
CA ARG A 273 36.02 38.97 35.49
C ARG A 273 35.11 38.20 36.47
N GLY A 274 34.97 36.88 36.44
CA GLY A 274 35.99 35.85 36.27
C GLY A 274 36.22 35.13 37.62
N ARG A 275 36.16 33.79 37.59
CA ARG A 275 36.57 32.79 38.60
C ARG A 275 35.55 32.34 39.65
N GLY A 276 35.08 31.10 39.46
CA GLY A 276 34.57 30.22 40.52
C GLY A 276 34.94 28.77 40.16
N ARG A 277 35.91 28.22 40.89
CA ARG A 277 36.53 26.90 40.72
C ARG A 277 36.01 26.00 41.85
N GLY A 278 35.60 24.76 41.53
CA GLY A 278 35.36 23.68 42.51
C GLY A 278 34.83 22.45 41.76
N THR A 279 35.60 21.40 41.45
CA THR A 279 36.21 20.33 42.28
C THR A 279 35.25 19.56 43.19
N SER A 280 34.72 18.45 42.68
CA SER A 280 34.64 17.12 43.33
C SER A 280 33.97 16.18 42.30
N GLY A 281 34.38 14.96 41.99
CA GLY A 281 35.27 14.05 42.68
C GLY A 281 34.50 12.80 43.10
N MET A 282 34.20 11.88 42.17
CA MET A 282 33.85 10.48 42.49
C MET A 282 34.38 9.49 41.42
N ARG A 283 35.51 8.87 41.77
CA ARG A 283 35.84 7.44 41.57
C ARG A 283 34.72 6.61 42.24
N SER A 284 34.37 5.36 41.90
CA SER A 284 35.12 4.21 41.39
C SER A 284 34.13 3.04 41.25
N GLY A 285 34.38 2.10 40.33
CA GLY A 285 33.67 0.81 40.34
C GLY A 285 33.95 -0.02 39.10
N ARG A 286 35.03 -0.82 39.15
CA ARG A 286 35.50 -1.78 38.13
C ARG A 286 35.20 -3.18 38.65
N SER A 287 34.68 -4.09 37.83
CA SER A 287 35.04 -5.53 37.78
C SER A 287 34.16 -6.35 36.81
N PRO A 288 34.63 -7.54 36.36
CA PRO A 288 34.54 -7.97 34.96
C PRO A 288 33.87 -9.35 34.73
N SER A 289 33.65 -9.70 33.47
CA SER A 289 33.55 -11.08 32.93
C SER A 289 33.72 -11.01 31.40
N GLU A 290 34.88 -11.39 30.86
CA GLU A 290 35.16 -12.71 30.26
C GLU A 290 34.26 -13.06 29.05
N THR A 291 34.81 -13.00 27.83
CA THR A 291 34.88 -14.15 26.91
C THR A 291 35.90 -13.87 25.80
N SER A 292 36.71 -14.88 25.55
CA SER A 292 37.88 -14.97 24.69
C SER A 292 37.59 -15.05 23.20
N THR A 293 38.42 -14.38 22.41
CA THR A 293 38.59 -14.52 20.96
C THR A 293 39.91 -15.26 20.65
N GLU A 294 39.83 -16.34 19.87
CA GLU A 294 40.91 -16.86 19.01
C GLU A 294 40.83 -16.05 17.70
N ASP A 295 41.84 -15.32 17.19
CA ASP A 295 43.25 -15.56 16.84
C ASP A 295 43.48 -16.49 15.64
N THR A 296 43.45 -15.90 14.44
CA THR A 296 44.25 -16.35 13.28
C THR A 296 44.73 -15.12 12.53
N GLY A 297 46.05 -14.90 12.56
CA GLY A 297 46.73 -13.79 11.92
C GLY A 297 47.10 -14.00 10.44
N LEU A 298 47.96 -13.06 9.98
CA LEU A 298 48.66 -12.89 8.69
C LEU A 298 48.11 -11.72 7.82
N PRO A 299 48.96 -11.04 7.01
CA PRO A 299 49.84 -9.99 7.48
C PRO A 299 49.72 -8.68 6.69
N ALA A 300 50.41 -7.66 7.21
CA ALA A 300 50.45 -6.28 6.77
C ALA A 300 51.10 -6.04 5.40
N SER A 301 50.55 -5.06 4.66
CA SER A 301 51.24 -4.32 3.61
C SER A 301 50.85 -2.84 3.65
N SER A 302 51.76 -2.05 4.22
CA SER A 302 52.20 -0.67 3.88
C SER A 302 51.28 0.29 3.10
N LEU A 303 51.08 1.45 3.75
CA LEU A 303 50.73 2.82 3.31
C LEU A 303 51.54 3.33 2.08
N PRO A 304 51.11 4.41 1.38
CA PRO A 304 51.17 5.81 1.85
C PRO A 304 49.81 6.53 1.73
N ASP A 305 49.37 7.32 2.72
CA ASP A 305 49.75 8.71 3.00
C ASP A 305 49.35 9.71 1.89
N SER A 306 48.21 10.40 2.09
CA SER A 306 47.89 11.65 1.39
C SER A 306 47.06 12.55 2.31
N SER A 307 47.73 13.58 2.80
CA SER A 307 47.18 14.70 3.55
C SER A 307 46.48 15.71 2.64
N ASP A 308 45.66 16.53 3.28
CA ASP A 308 45.24 17.89 2.91
C ASP A 308 44.26 18.08 1.74
N ALA A 309 43.03 18.48 2.09
CA ALA A 309 42.51 19.80 1.69
C ALA A 309 41.16 20.09 2.37
N SER A 310 41.24 20.90 3.41
CA SER A 310 40.14 21.71 3.93
C SER A 310 39.67 22.69 2.85
N SER A 311 38.38 22.72 2.52
CA SER A 311 37.75 23.87 1.87
C SER A 311 36.37 24.16 2.45
N SER A 312 36.39 25.14 3.34
CA SER A 312 35.26 25.97 3.73
C SER A 312 34.62 26.63 2.51
N ILE A 313 33.31 26.48 2.33
CA ILE A 313 32.52 27.36 1.45
C ILE A 313 31.65 28.24 2.34
N ASN A 314 32.05 29.51 2.38
CA ASN A 314 31.30 30.61 2.95
C ASN A 314 30.07 30.90 2.10
N ALA A 315 28.96 31.14 2.80
CA ALA A 315 27.76 31.74 2.27
C ALA A 315 28.02 33.19 1.81
N HIS A 316 27.44 33.58 0.68
CA HIS A 316 27.14 34.99 0.41
C HIS A 316 25.76 35.17 -0.27
N PRO A 317 25.10 36.31 -0.01
CA PRO A 317 23.67 36.51 -0.26
C PRO A 317 23.39 37.36 -1.51
N GLY A 318 22.13 37.31 -1.95
CA GLY A 318 21.46 38.43 -2.61
C GLY A 318 21.50 38.43 -4.13
N HIS A 319 20.35 38.20 -4.75
CA HIS A 319 19.90 39.01 -5.88
C HIS A 319 18.37 38.93 -5.99
N ASP A 320 17.73 40.01 -5.55
CA ASP A 320 16.33 40.34 -5.84
C ASP A 320 16.20 40.69 -7.33
N THR A 321 15.26 40.03 -8.02
CA THR A 321 14.82 40.46 -9.35
C THR A 321 13.33 40.75 -9.30
N PHE A 322 13.04 42.04 -9.45
CA PHE A 322 11.74 42.67 -9.56
C PHE A 322 10.89 42.08 -10.70
N LEU A 323 9.63 41.75 -10.40
CA LEU A 323 8.57 41.56 -11.40
C LEU A 323 7.75 42.86 -11.53
N PRO A 324 7.43 43.32 -12.75
CA PRO A 324 6.55 44.49 -12.97
C PRO A 324 5.04 44.13 -12.84
N PRO A 325 4.17 45.14 -12.66
CA PRO A 325 2.83 44.97 -12.09
C PRO A 325 1.76 44.56 -13.10
N VAL A 326 0.85 43.70 -12.65
CA VAL A 326 -0.38 43.31 -13.35
C VAL A 326 -1.40 44.45 -13.27
N ALA A 327 -1.77 44.97 -14.44
CA ALA A 327 -2.76 46.02 -14.59
C ALA A 327 -4.21 45.50 -14.50
N ALA A 328 -4.99 46.25 -13.71
CA ALA A 328 -6.42 46.55 -13.76
C ALA A 328 -7.43 45.59 -14.46
N ARG A 329 -8.37 45.09 -13.66
CA ARG A 329 -9.73 44.69 -14.08
C ARG A 329 -10.58 45.92 -14.43
N PRO A 330 -11.57 45.78 -15.33
CA PRO A 330 -12.84 46.49 -15.22
C PRO A 330 -14.01 45.54 -14.92
N GLN A 331 -14.95 46.05 -14.13
CA GLN A 331 -16.24 45.45 -13.78
C GLN A 331 -17.34 45.85 -14.78
N ASN A 332 -18.39 45.00 -14.82
CA ASN A 332 -19.81 45.24 -15.16
C ASN A 332 -20.35 44.97 -16.60
N SER A 333 -20.95 43.77 -16.75
CA SER A 333 -22.36 43.45 -17.13
C SER A 333 -22.94 43.88 -18.52
N PRO A 334 -24.14 43.40 -18.96
CA PRO A 334 -24.79 42.07 -18.95
C PRO A 334 -25.41 41.65 -20.33
N TRP A 335 -25.89 40.39 -20.43
CA TRP A 335 -26.83 39.79 -21.42
C TRP A 335 -26.36 39.25 -22.80
N ARG A 336 -26.89 38.04 -23.06
CA ARG A 336 -27.20 37.34 -24.34
C ARG A 336 -26.08 36.64 -25.12
N SER A 337 -26.24 35.32 -25.19
CA SER A 337 -25.69 34.41 -26.21
C SER A 337 -26.00 34.88 -27.63
N PRO A 338 -25.10 34.59 -28.59
CA PRO A 338 -25.47 33.61 -29.61
C PRO A 338 -24.33 32.64 -29.95
N GLY A 339 -24.73 31.43 -30.37
CA GLY A 339 -23.81 30.37 -30.76
C GLY A 339 -22.90 30.74 -31.91
N ARG A 340 -21.64 30.30 -31.82
CA ARG A 340 -20.70 30.29 -32.92
C ARG A 340 -19.80 29.07 -32.77
N LEU A 341 -19.94 28.14 -33.72
CA LEU A 341 -18.97 27.07 -33.96
C LEU A 341 -17.58 27.70 -34.09
N VAL A 342 -16.68 27.35 -33.19
CA VAL A 342 -15.24 27.47 -33.41
C VAL A 342 -14.78 26.08 -33.81
N GLN A 343 -14.44 25.93 -35.08
CA GLN A 343 -13.63 24.81 -35.56
C GLN A 343 -12.29 24.88 -34.82
N ILE A 344 -12.10 23.94 -33.90
CA ILE A 344 -10.79 23.61 -33.36
C ILE A 344 -10.04 22.97 -34.53
N LEU A 345 -8.96 23.61 -34.96
CA LEU A 345 -8.02 23.04 -35.91
C LEU A 345 -7.44 21.78 -35.26
N ASP A 346 -7.67 20.65 -35.92
CA ASP A 346 -7.08 19.36 -35.58
C ASP A 346 -5.56 19.48 -35.63
N GLU A 347 -4.93 19.42 -34.46
CA GLU A 347 -3.49 19.18 -34.31
C GLU A 347 -3.18 17.81 -34.95
N PRO A 348 -2.21 17.72 -35.87
CA PRO A 348 -1.93 16.47 -36.57
C PRO A 348 -1.30 15.44 -35.62
N GLY A 349 -2.08 14.40 -35.32
CA GLY A 349 -1.60 13.02 -35.22
C GLY A 349 -0.60 12.72 -34.11
N ALA A 350 -1.02 12.81 -32.85
CA ALA A 350 -0.49 11.88 -31.85
C ALA A 350 -1.03 10.49 -32.22
N GLU A 351 -0.31 9.79 -33.10
CA GLU A 351 -0.57 8.39 -33.43
C GLU A 351 -0.55 7.59 -32.13
N THR A 352 -1.74 7.30 -31.64
CA THR A 352 -1.92 6.31 -30.58
C THR A 352 -1.49 4.99 -31.20
N CYS A 353 -0.34 4.49 -30.79
CA CYS A 353 0.13 3.17 -31.19
C CYS A 353 -0.88 2.14 -30.66
N GLU A 354 -1.86 1.75 -31.48
CA GLU A 354 -2.96 0.85 -31.09
C GLU A 354 -2.54 -0.64 -30.94
N GLY A 355 -1.24 -0.91 -30.84
CA GLY A 355 -0.73 -2.24 -30.53
C GLY A 355 -0.60 -2.45 -29.02
N PRO A 356 -1.06 -3.58 -28.45
CA PRO A 356 -0.71 -3.95 -27.08
C PRO A 356 0.82 -4.06 -27.00
N CYS A 357 1.46 -3.12 -26.32
CA CYS A 357 2.90 -3.15 -26.12
C CYS A 357 3.27 -4.43 -25.36
N GLU A 358 4.01 -5.32 -26.02
CA GLU A 358 4.46 -6.56 -25.42
C GLU A 358 5.45 -6.24 -24.30
N PRO A 359 5.28 -6.82 -23.08
CA PRO A 359 6.16 -6.49 -21.97
C PRO A 359 7.60 -6.93 -22.26
N PRO A 360 8.62 -6.09 -21.97
CA PRO A 360 10.01 -6.48 -22.14
C PRO A 360 10.32 -7.76 -21.35
N PRO A 361 10.98 -8.77 -21.94
CA PRO A 361 11.28 -10.01 -21.25
C PRO A 361 12.29 -9.80 -20.11
N ILE A 362 13.17 -8.81 -20.26
CA ILE A 362 14.19 -8.44 -19.28
C ILE A 362 14.12 -6.92 -19.07
N LEU A 363 14.14 -6.51 -17.80
CA LEU A 363 14.35 -5.13 -17.40
C LEU A 363 15.66 -5.03 -16.62
N VAL A 364 16.40 -3.95 -16.79
CA VAL A 364 17.58 -3.64 -15.98
C VAL A 364 17.25 -2.44 -15.10
N VAL A 365 17.32 -2.62 -13.79
CA VAL A 365 17.10 -1.56 -12.79
C VAL A 365 18.45 -1.05 -12.31
N VAL A 366 18.67 0.26 -12.38
CA VAL A 366 19.88 0.93 -11.88
C VAL A 366 19.48 1.82 -10.71
N SER A 367 20.18 1.73 -9.57
CA SER A 367 19.91 2.54 -8.37
C SER A 367 21.21 2.99 -7.70
N PRO A 368 21.82 4.10 -8.17
CA PRO A 368 23.20 4.43 -7.77
C PRO A 368 23.29 5.11 -6.39
N ASN A 369 22.25 5.82 -5.95
CA ASN A 369 22.33 6.63 -4.73
C ASN A 369 21.73 5.93 -3.49
N GLY A 370 21.70 4.60 -3.45
CA GLY A 370 21.11 3.81 -2.36
C GLY A 370 20.20 2.70 -2.89
N GLN A 371 19.74 1.81 -2.00
CA GLN A 371 18.93 0.64 -2.38
C GLN A 371 19.59 -0.19 -3.51
N GLN A 372 20.93 -0.31 -3.49
CA GLN A 372 21.68 -1.02 -4.53
C GLN A 372 21.28 -2.49 -4.64
N ASP A 373 20.80 -3.09 -3.55
CA ASP A 373 20.28 -4.47 -3.52
C ASP A 373 19.03 -4.64 -4.41
N CYS A 374 18.31 -3.55 -4.72
CA CYS A 374 17.19 -3.55 -5.67
C CYS A 374 17.67 -3.41 -7.14
N ALA A 375 18.94 -3.14 -7.41
CA ALA A 375 19.46 -2.99 -8.77
C ALA A 375 19.76 -4.36 -9.41
N GLY A 376 19.85 -4.39 -10.75
CA GLY A 376 20.21 -5.59 -11.53
C GLY A 376 19.15 -5.99 -12.55
N GLU A 377 19.26 -7.22 -13.04
CA GLU A 377 18.37 -7.77 -14.06
C GLU A 377 17.10 -8.37 -13.46
N TYR A 378 15.96 -8.04 -14.07
CA TYR A 378 14.63 -8.47 -13.70
C TYR A 378 14.01 -9.23 -14.86
N MET A 379 13.72 -10.51 -14.65
CA MET A 379 13.12 -11.38 -15.65
C MET A 379 11.60 -11.36 -15.52
N LEU A 380 10.91 -11.23 -16.66
CA LEU A 380 9.46 -11.30 -16.74
C LEU A 380 8.97 -12.64 -16.21
N VAL A 381 8.02 -12.61 -15.27
CA VAL A 381 7.40 -13.82 -14.75
C VAL A 381 6.17 -14.14 -15.58
N GLU A 382 6.31 -15.14 -16.44
CA GLU A 382 5.25 -15.53 -17.37
C GLU A 382 3.93 -15.80 -16.66
N ARG A 383 2.84 -15.30 -17.26
CA ARG A 383 1.44 -15.50 -16.81
C ARG A 383 1.12 -14.93 -15.43
N VAL A 384 2.05 -14.24 -14.77
CA VAL A 384 1.78 -13.51 -13.53
C VAL A 384 1.49 -12.06 -13.87
N ARG A 385 0.25 -11.64 -13.62
CA ARG A 385 -0.17 -10.25 -13.74
C ARG A 385 -0.75 -9.76 -12.43
N ARG A 386 -0.40 -8.53 -12.06
CA ARG A 386 -0.86 -7.87 -10.83
C ARG A 386 -1.30 -6.47 -11.15
N ASN A 387 -2.48 -6.12 -10.63
CA ASN A 387 -3.14 -4.86 -10.95
C ASN A 387 -3.29 -4.63 -12.47
N GLY A 388 -3.46 -5.72 -13.26
CA GLY A 388 -3.58 -5.68 -14.73
C GLY A 388 -2.26 -5.72 -15.50
N HIS A 389 -1.13 -5.60 -14.80
CA HIS A 389 0.19 -5.40 -15.40
C HIS A 389 1.15 -6.58 -15.16
N PRO A 390 2.20 -6.73 -15.99
CA PRO A 390 3.19 -7.78 -15.80
C PRO A 390 3.99 -7.59 -14.50
N VAL A 391 4.63 -8.67 -14.07
CA VAL A 391 5.52 -8.68 -12.90
C VAL A 391 6.86 -9.24 -13.33
N TRP A 392 7.94 -8.62 -12.85
CA TRP A 392 9.31 -9.10 -13.07
C TRP A 392 9.96 -9.45 -11.75
N ARG A 393 10.79 -10.51 -11.76
CA ARG A 393 11.56 -10.98 -10.61
C ARG A 393 13.03 -10.73 -10.84
N GLN A 394 13.73 -10.18 -9.86
CA GLN A 394 15.17 -10.01 -9.89
C GLN A 394 15.87 -11.39 -10.04
N GLN A 395 16.80 -11.52 -11.00
CA GLN A 395 17.42 -12.81 -11.32
C GLN A 395 18.26 -13.37 -10.16
N ASN A 396 18.99 -12.49 -9.46
CA ASN A 396 19.92 -12.85 -8.39
C ASN A 396 19.48 -12.33 -7.01
N GLY A 397 18.18 -12.14 -6.80
CA GLY A 397 17.68 -11.63 -5.52
C GLY A 397 16.22 -11.95 -5.26
N GLU A 398 15.70 -11.31 -4.21
CA GLU A 398 14.33 -11.50 -3.73
C GLU A 398 13.41 -10.32 -4.06
N HIS A 399 13.88 -9.39 -4.89
CA HIS A 399 13.11 -8.24 -5.27
C HIS A 399 12.21 -8.51 -6.47
N TRP A 400 11.10 -7.78 -6.50
CA TRP A 400 10.06 -7.86 -7.51
C TRP A 400 9.73 -6.47 -8.00
N LEU A 401 9.67 -6.30 -9.33
CA LEU A 401 9.16 -5.10 -9.97
C LEU A 401 7.71 -5.34 -10.41
N TYR A 402 6.80 -4.50 -9.95
CA TYR A 402 5.36 -4.72 -10.09
C TYR A 402 4.59 -3.39 -10.10
N SER A 403 3.35 -3.41 -10.61
CA SER A 403 2.44 -2.27 -10.52
C SER A 403 1.69 -2.33 -9.18
N GLY A 404 1.82 -1.30 -8.34
CA GLY A 404 1.13 -1.19 -7.05
C GLY A 404 -0.33 -0.76 -7.17
N THR A 405 -1.09 -0.82 -6.07
CA THR A 405 -2.54 -0.48 -6.03
C THR A 405 -2.85 1.01 -6.29
N THR A 406 -1.82 1.85 -6.32
CA THR A 406 -1.87 3.28 -6.68
C THR A 406 -1.48 3.53 -8.13
N SER A 407 -1.43 2.49 -8.97
CA SER A 407 -1.03 2.56 -10.38
C SER A 407 0.35 3.18 -10.60
N ARG A 408 1.32 2.82 -9.74
CA ARG A 408 2.73 3.22 -9.86
C ARG A 408 3.59 1.98 -9.92
N TRP A 409 4.68 2.03 -10.65
CA TRP A 409 5.68 0.97 -10.61
C TRP A 409 6.43 1.00 -9.28
N CYS A 410 6.64 -0.17 -8.69
CA CYS A 410 7.30 -0.36 -7.41
C CYS A 410 8.31 -1.51 -7.51
N VAL A 411 9.41 -1.40 -6.76
CA VAL A 411 10.34 -2.49 -6.48
C VAL A 411 10.24 -2.81 -4.98
N GLY A 412 9.84 -4.02 -4.66
CA GLY A 412 9.66 -4.48 -3.27
C GLY A 412 10.29 -5.85 -3.04
N GLY A 413 10.37 -6.26 -1.78
CA GLY A 413 10.97 -7.55 -1.39
C GLY A 413 9.98 -8.72 -1.48
N GLN A 414 10.35 -9.82 -0.83
CA GLN A 414 9.54 -11.03 -0.75
C GLN A 414 8.20 -10.80 -0.01
N ASP A 415 8.14 -9.87 0.93
CA ASP A 415 6.92 -9.49 1.66
C ASP A 415 5.79 -9.05 0.71
N VAL A 416 6.14 -8.31 -0.35
CA VAL A 416 5.17 -7.88 -1.37
C VAL A 416 4.58 -9.07 -2.11
N ARG A 417 5.40 -10.07 -2.42
CA ARG A 417 4.95 -11.29 -3.08
C ARG A 417 4.02 -12.10 -2.18
N ASP A 418 4.34 -12.21 -0.90
CA ASP A 418 3.52 -12.93 0.08
C ASP A 418 2.15 -12.26 0.28
N GLU A 419 2.10 -10.93 0.09
CA GLU A 419 0.86 -10.13 0.04
C GLU A 419 0.19 -10.09 -1.35
N ASP A 420 0.58 -10.98 -2.26
CA ASP A 420 0.01 -11.08 -3.61
C ASP A 420 0.08 -9.77 -4.41
N PHE A 421 1.11 -8.96 -4.13
CA PHE A 421 1.36 -7.64 -4.73
C PHE A 421 0.23 -6.63 -4.52
N ASN A 422 -0.59 -6.82 -3.47
CA ASN A 422 -1.75 -5.99 -3.17
C ASN A 422 -1.40 -4.76 -2.30
N ARG A 423 -0.23 -4.15 -2.53
CA ARG A 423 0.24 -2.96 -1.80
C ARG A 423 1.02 -2.00 -2.68
N SER A 424 1.01 -0.72 -2.32
CA SER A 424 1.80 0.34 -2.98
C SER A 424 3.07 0.72 -2.21
N ALA A 425 3.65 -0.22 -1.47
CA ALA A 425 4.87 0.01 -0.72
C ALA A 425 6.00 -0.80 -1.32
N GLY A 426 7.11 -0.14 -1.60
CA GLY A 426 8.35 -0.74 -2.07
C GLY A 426 9.55 0.11 -1.65
N TRP A 427 10.74 -0.46 -1.75
CA TRP A 427 12.00 0.25 -1.49
C TRP A 427 12.29 1.30 -2.55
N ILE A 428 11.86 1.04 -3.79
CA ILE A 428 11.91 1.99 -4.90
C ILE A 428 10.49 2.09 -5.47
N SER A 429 10.06 3.30 -5.83
CA SER A 429 8.76 3.53 -6.47
C SER A 429 8.82 4.68 -7.46
N GLN A 430 7.99 4.62 -8.48
CA GLN A 430 7.86 5.72 -9.42
C GLN A 430 7.11 6.90 -8.77
N THR A 431 7.48 8.13 -9.14
CA THR A 431 6.85 9.33 -8.55
C THR A 431 5.46 9.63 -9.10
N VAL A 432 5.13 9.13 -10.29
CA VAL A 432 3.85 9.35 -10.98
C VAL A 432 3.14 8.03 -11.28
N THR A 433 1.86 8.12 -11.66
CA THR A 433 1.10 6.96 -12.14
C THR A 433 1.52 6.59 -13.56
N HIS A 434 1.66 5.29 -13.83
CA HIS A 434 2.17 4.82 -15.12
C HIS A 434 1.12 4.82 -16.25
N ASN A 435 -0.18 4.98 -15.92
CA ASN A 435 -1.27 5.08 -16.92
C ASN A 435 -1.26 3.96 -17.98
N GLY A 436 -0.89 2.74 -17.56
CA GLY A 436 -0.78 1.58 -18.43
C GLY A 436 0.56 1.37 -19.13
N GLN A 437 1.46 2.37 -19.14
CA GLN A 437 2.80 2.27 -19.73
C GLN A 437 3.70 1.31 -18.95
N MET A 438 4.64 0.65 -19.65
CA MET A 438 5.66 -0.23 -19.05
C MET A 438 6.70 0.58 -18.26
N PRO A 439 7.36 -0.01 -17.25
CA PRO A 439 8.23 0.74 -16.33
C PRO A 439 9.40 1.47 -16.99
N ASP A 440 9.90 0.96 -18.12
CA ASP A 440 10.93 1.56 -18.95
C ASP A 440 10.44 2.69 -19.87
N GLN A 441 9.11 2.82 -20.02
CA GLN A 441 8.49 3.78 -20.93
C GLN A 441 7.97 5.03 -20.21
N VAL A 442 7.83 5.00 -18.89
CA VAL A 442 7.29 6.13 -18.14
C VAL A 442 8.39 7.19 -17.96
N PRO A 443 8.23 8.41 -18.54
CA PRO A 443 9.26 9.44 -18.50
C PRO A 443 9.18 10.24 -17.18
N ALA A 444 9.28 9.54 -16.05
CA ALA A 444 9.14 10.14 -14.74
C ALA A 444 10.23 9.65 -13.78
N PRO A 445 10.69 10.51 -12.88
CA PRO A 445 11.71 10.14 -11.92
C PRO A 445 11.18 9.07 -10.97
N TRP A 446 12.10 8.31 -10.43
CA TRP A 446 11.83 7.38 -9.35
C TRP A 446 12.13 8.03 -8.01
N GLN A 447 11.75 7.37 -6.95
CA GLN A 447 12.08 7.72 -5.58
C GLN A 447 12.44 6.45 -4.82
N ARG A 448 13.37 6.55 -3.89
CA ARG A 448 13.82 5.45 -3.04
C ARG A 448 13.49 5.73 -1.58
N TRP A 449 13.22 4.69 -0.82
CA TRP A 449 13.12 4.78 0.62
C TRP A 449 14.52 4.98 1.20
N ASP A 450 14.69 6.04 1.99
CA ASP A 450 15.92 6.28 2.72
C ASP A 450 15.70 5.93 4.19
N SER A 451 16.31 4.83 4.63
CA SER A 451 16.13 4.30 5.98
C SER A 451 16.75 5.19 7.06
N ALA A 452 17.75 6.01 6.71
CA ALA A 452 18.40 6.90 7.67
C ALA A 452 17.47 8.06 8.07
N VAL A 453 16.70 8.59 7.11
CA VAL A 453 15.76 9.69 7.33
C VAL A 453 14.30 9.24 7.46
N GLY A 454 13.99 7.97 7.16
CA GLY A 454 12.64 7.42 7.25
C GLY A 454 11.65 8.08 6.28
N ILE A 455 12.12 8.52 5.11
CA ILE A 455 11.29 9.16 4.08
C ILE A 455 11.68 8.67 2.68
N PHE A 456 10.76 8.81 1.73
CA PHE A 456 11.09 8.65 0.31
C PHE A 456 11.83 9.89 -0.19
N VAL A 457 12.97 9.66 -0.84
CA VAL A 457 13.79 10.68 -1.48
C VAL A 457 13.68 10.49 -3.00
N ARG A 458 13.31 11.56 -3.72
CA ARG A 458 13.30 11.57 -5.18
C ARG A 458 14.72 11.37 -5.70
N ASP A 459 14.87 10.47 -6.67
CA ASP A 459 16.16 10.09 -7.22
C ASP A 459 16.05 9.97 -8.74
N GLU A 460 16.64 10.95 -9.43
CA GLU A 460 16.61 11.04 -10.89
C GLU A 460 17.62 10.11 -11.56
N ASN A 461 18.55 9.55 -10.80
CA ASN A 461 19.57 8.65 -11.31
C ASN A 461 19.12 7.18 -11.27
N ILE A 462 17.96 6.89 -10.67
CA ILE A 462 17.33 5.58 -10.77
C ILE A 462 16.69 5.46 -12.15
N SER A 463 17.03 4.42 -12.89
CA SER A 463 16.47 4.14 -14.21
C SER A 463 16.07 2.67 -14.34
N VAL A 464 15.07 2.43 -15.19
CA VAL A 464 14.63 1.10 -15.59
C VAL A 464 14.67 1.07 -17.10
N VAL A 465 15.42 0.13 -17.66
CA VAL A 465 15.62 0.04 -19.11
C VAL A 465 15.15 -1.33 -19.60
N GLY A 466 14.33 -1.35 -20.64
CA GLY A 466 13.96 -2.57 -21.35
C GLY A 466 15.16 -3.14 -22.11
N SER A 467 15.48 -4.40 -21.86
CA SER A 467 16.52 -5.12 -22.60
C SER A 467 15.84 -6.20 -23.45
N LEU A 468 16.04 -6.12 -24.78
CA LEU A 468 15.68 -7.21 -25.66
C LEU A 468 16.68 -8.35 -25.44
N ASN A 469 16.17 -9.55 -25.21
CA ASN A 469 17.00 -10.70 -24.89
C ASN A 469 18.05 -10.92 -26.01
N PRO A 470 19.36 -10.76 -25.75
CA PRO A 470 20.38 -10.91 -26.77
C PRO A 470 20.45 -12.35 -27.31
N ALA A 471 19.93 -13.34 -26.56
CA ALA A 471 19.91 -14.74 -26.98
C ALA A 471 18.99 -15.02 -28.17
N LEU A 472 18.09 -14.09 -28.54
CA LEU A 472 17.25 -14.24 -29.73
C LEU A 472 17.90 -13.76 -31.02
N GLY A 473 19.12 -13.21 -31.00
CA GLY A 473 20.07 -13.23 -32.13
C GLY A 473 19.50 -13.02 -33.53
N LEU A 474 18.43 -12.23 -33.71
CA LEU A 474 17.94 -11.86 -35.01
C LEU A 474 18.79 -10.67 -35.42
N SER A 475 19.90 -11.01 -36.08
CA SER A 475 20.55 -10.13 -37.05
C SER A 475 19.45 -9.52 -37.92
N ILE A 476 19.24 -8.21 -37.78
CA ILE A 476 18.47 -7.40 -38.73
C ILE A 476 19.18 -7.44 -40.08
#